data_AF-A0A2N6BRM6-F1
#
_entry.id   AF-A0A2N6BRM6-F1
#
_cell.length_a   1.000
_cell.length_b   1.000
_cell.length_c   1.000
_cell.angle_alpha   90.00
_cell.angle_beta   90.00
_cell.angle_gamma   90.00
#
_symmetry.space_group_name_H-M   'P 1'
#
loop_
_entity.id
_entity.type
_entity.pdbx_description
1 polymer ?
#
loop_
_entity_poly.entity_id
_entity_poly.type
_entity_poly.pdbx_seq_one_letter_code
_entity_poly.pdbx_strand_id
1 'polypeptide(L)' 'MWVWHDRARQRRQLAALTMAQLDDIGLSPSAADFEADKPFWRA' A
#
# COMPACT_ATOMS: atom_id res chain seq x y z
N MET A 1 -12.69 0.09 -16.82
CA MET A 1 -11.26 -0.26 -16.70
C MET A 1 -10.65 0.66 -15.64
N TRP A 2 -10.63 0.24 -14.37
CA TRP A 2 -10.37 1.10 -13.19
C TRP A 2 -9.11 0.70 -12.41
N VAL A 3 -8.19 -0.06 -13.02
CA VAL A 3 -7.01 -0.63 -12.36
C VAL A 3 -6.17 0.43 -11.63
N TRP A 4 -6.03 1.62 -12.22
CA TRP A 4 -5.29 2.72 -11.61
C TRP A 4 -5.97 3.30 -10.37
N HIS A 5 -7.30 3.38 -10.38
CA HIS A 5 -8.08 3.87 -9.25
C HIS A 5 -8.06 2.87 -8.09
N ASP A 6 -8.18 1.57 -8.38
CA ASP A 6 -8.07 0.53 -7.36
C ASP A 6 -6.67 0.48 -6.75
N ARG A 7 -5.61 0.60 -7.56
CA ARG A 7 -4.23 0.70 -7.06
C ARG A 7 -4.02 1.95 -6.19
N ALA A 8 -4.53 3.10 -6.61
CA ALA A 8 -4.43 4.33 -5.82
C ALA A 8 -5.20 4.23 -4.49
N ARG A 9 -6.31 3.49 -4.46
CA ARG A 9 -7.06 3.22 -3.22
C ARG A 9 -6.28 2.27 -2.30
N GLN A 10 -5.76 1.17 -2.85
CA GLN A 10 -4.98 0.18 -2.10
C GLN A 10 -3.72 0.81 -1.48
N ARG A 11 -2.97 1.63 -2.24
CA ARG A 11 -1.80 2.33 -1.71
C ARG A 11 -2.11 3.29 -0.57
N ARG A 12 -3.21 4.04 -0.68
CA ARG A 12 -3.70 4.90 0.40
C ARG A 12 -4.12 4.12 1.63
N GLN A 13 -4.75 2.97 1.45
CA GLN A 13 -5.11 2.09 2.56
C GLN A 13 -3.87 1.51 3.23
N LEU A 14 -2.88 1.10 2.43
CA LEU A 14 -1.61 0.56 2.91
C LEU A 14 -0.85 1.58 3.76
N ALA A 15 -0.77 2.84 3.30
CA ALA A 15 -0.16 3.95 4.04
C ALA A 15 -0.92 4.34 5.33
N ALA A 16 -2.20 3.96 5.43
CA ALA A 16 -3.03 4.24 6.60
C ALA A 16 -3.02 3.10 7.63
N LEU A 17 -2.38 1.97 7.34
CA LEU A 17 -2.26 0.87 8.29
C LEU A 17 -1.34 1.24 9.45
N THR A 18 -1.77 0.88 10.64
CA THR A 18 -0.94 0.94 11.85
C THR A 18 0.09 -0.19 11.86
N MET A 19 1.16 -0.03 12.65
CA MET A 19 2.20 -1.07 12.79
C MET A 19 1.63 -2.43 13.21
N ALA A 20 0.66 -2.45 14.13
CA ALA A 20 0.02 -3.70 14.57
C ALA A 20 -0.78 -4.39 13.45
N GLN A 21 -1.42 -3.62 12.56
CA GLN A 21 -2.14 -4.18 11.41
C GLN A 21 -1.19 -4.69 10.34
N LEU A 22 -0.04 -4.05 10.17
CA LEU A 22 1.03 -4.51 9.30
C LEU A 22 1.61 -5.83 9.80
N ASP A 23 1.84 -5.93 11.12
CA ASP A 23 2.30 -7.17 11.76
C ASP A 23 1.29 -8.31 11.61
N ASP A 24 0.00 -8.04 11.74
CA ASP A 24 -1.08 -9.03 11.59
C ASP A 24 -1.11 -9.67 10.18
N ILE A 25 -0.77 -8.89 9.15
CA ILE A 25 -0.64 -9.38 7.77
C ILE A 25 0.79 -9.79 7.39
N GLY A 26 1.74 -9.73 8.33
CA GLY A 26 3.13 -10.10 8.12
C GLY A 26 3.90 -9.18 7.17
N LEU A 27 3.52 -7.91 7.06
CA LEU A 27 4.15 -6.92 6.20
C LEU A 27 5.04 -5.97 7.02
N SER A 28 6.26 -5.70 6.55
CA SER A 28 7.11 -4.71 7.23
C SER A 28 6.63 -3.27 6.93
N PRO A 29 6.79 -2.32 7.87
CA PRO A 29 6.50 -0.91 7.62
C PRO A 29 7.24 -0.34 6.40
N SER A 30 8.52 -0.68 6.25
CA SER A 30 9.33 -0.27 5.10
C SER A 30 8.81 -0.80 3.75
N ALA A 31 8.25 -2.00 3.73
CA ALA A 31 7.65 -2.57 2.53
C ALA A 31 6.31 -1.90 2.22
N ALA A 32 5.51 -1.60 3.25
CA ALA A 32 4.26 -0.85 3.12
C ALA A 32 4.50 0.55 2.54
N ASP A 33 5.48 1.28 3.07
CA ASP A 33 5.87 2.60 2.58
C ASP A 33 6.36 2.54 1.12
N PHE A 34 7.24 1.58 0.81
CA PHE A 34 7.74 1.39 -0.55
C PHE A 34 6.61 1.13 -1.56
N GLU A 35 5.63 0.30 -1.19
CA GLU A 35 4.47 0.00 -2.03
C GLU A 35 3.51 1.19 -2.17
N ALA A 36 3.32 1.96 -1.09
CA ALA A 36 2.49 3.16 -1.08
C ALA A 36 3.07 4.28 -1.96
N ASP A 37 4.39 4.45 -1.95
CA ASP A 37 5.11 5.48 -2.70
C ASP A 37 5.33 5.14 -4.18
N LYS A 38 4.96 3.94 -4.62
CA LYS A 38 5.09 3.56 -6.03
C LYS A 38 4.34 4.56 -6.93
N PRO A 39 4.97 5.06 -8.00
CA PRO A 39 4.30 5.88 -8.99
C PRO A 39 3.10 5.15 -9.62
N PHE A 40 2.11 5.90 -10.08
CA PHE A 40 0.86 5.31 -10.56
C PHE A 40 1.08 4.31 -11.71
N TRP A 41 2.09 4.52 -12.56
CA TRP A 41 2.40 3.66 -13.72
C TRP A 41 3.11 2.34 -13.36
N ARG A 42 3.62 2.19 -12.13
CA ARG A 42 4.36 1.00 -11.71
C ARG A 42 3.42 0.03 -11.00
N ALA A 43 3.45 -1.24 -11.39
CA ALA A 43 2.90 -2.34 -10.60
C ALA A 43 3.92 -2.75 -9.53
#